data_AF-A0A1T4YKY8-F1
#
_entry.id   AF-A0A1T4YKY8-F1
#
_cell.length_a   1.000
_cell.length_b   1.000
_cell.length_c   1.000
_cell.angle_alpha   90.00
_cell.angle_beta   90.00
_cell.angle_gamma   90.00
#
_symmetry.space_group_name_H-M   'P 1'
#
loop_
_entity.id
_entity.type
_entity.pdbx_description
1 polymer ?
#
loop_
_entity_poly.entity_id
_entity_poly.type
_entity_poly.pdbx_seq_one_letter_code
_entity_poly.pdbx_strand_id
1 'polypeptide(L)'
;MSTPLNETPLGQLRADERDAHPDAARQRLGIVRLFDRVFFVFGTVATGWLGYLLVTESFTRGWQNLWFILIFWVVLAYLLLPRIHTLLTVIYVPDYFIGRARTREGLLGDPVNLSLFGSEEQVHAAMEAAGWNRADEVSLTSAWRIVMSTIMRRSYSDAPVSPLYLFGNIQDFTYQQEVAGNPAQRHHVRFWKAPEGWLLPGGIPTQWLAAGTYDRSVGLSLFTLQVTHKIDADTDVERDHIVSTVTGANPAAIVTVIRNFSTGYHAVNGGGDAIATDGDLPQIDLRQLTS
;
A
#
# COMPACT_ATOMS: atom_id res chain seq x y z
N MET A 1 67.96 23.42 -9.55
CA MET A 1 67.61 23.08 -8.16
C MET A 1 66.10 23.14 -8.11
N SER A 2 65.46 22.00 -8.33
CA SER A 2 64.06 21.90 -8.74
C SER A 2 63.33 21.00 -7.76
N THR A 3 62.33 21.57 -7.08
CA THR A 3 61.47 20.93 -6.09
C THR A 3 60.54 19.90 -6.74
N PRO A 4 60.35 18.68 -6.20
CA PRO A 4 59.33 17.78 -6.71
C PRO A 4 57.96 18.16 -6.14
N LEU A 5 56.97 18.27 -7.04
CA LEU A 5 55.55 18.42 -6.70
C LEU A 5 55.00 17.08 -6.24
N ASN A 6 54.32 17.12 -5.10
CA ASN A 6 53.68 16.00 -4.43
C ASN A 6 52.36 15.67 -5.14
N GLU A 7 52.28 14.54 -5.84
CA GLU A 7 51.02 14.08 -6.42
C GLU A 7 50.13 13.48 -5.33
N THR A 8 48.97 14.07 -5.13
CA THR A 8 47.91 13.53 -4.25
C THR A 8 46.96 12.70 -5.10
N PRO A 9 46.63 11.44 -4.75
CA PRO A 9 45.68 10.66 -5.53
C PRO A 9 44.25 11.20 -5.35
N LEU A 10 43.71 11.82 -6.39
CA LEU A 10 42.28 12.09 -6.56
C LEU A 10 41.57 10.75 -6.82
N GLY A 11 41.25 10.00 -5.75
CA GLY A 11 40.65 8.67 -5.94
C GLY A 11 39.94 8.04 -4.76
N GLN A 12 39.68 8.74 -3.65
CA GLN A 12 39.16 8.05 -2.45
C GLN A 12 38.19 8.82 -1.55
N LEU A 13 37.59 9.93 -2.01
CA LEU A 13 36.59 10.66 -1.22
C LEU A 13 35.37 10.99 -2.07
N ARG A 14 34.46 10.00 -2.23
CA ARG A 14 33.01 10.15 -2.52
C ARG A 14 32.31 8.81 -2.73
N ALA A 15 32.50 7.86 -1.81
CA ALA A 15 31.85 6.55 -1.89
C ALA A 15 31.34 6.06 -0.51
N ASP A 16 30.77 6.95 0.31
CA ASP A 16 30.26 6.52 1.63
C ASP A 16 28.94 7.20 2.08
N GLU A 17 28.14 7.74 1.16
CA GLU A 17 26.85 8.36 1.55
C GLU A 17 25.66 7.99 0.62
N ARG A 18 25.69 6.83 -0.03
CA ARG A 18 24.58 6.40 -0.92
C ARG A 18 24.04 4.98 -0.73
N ASP A 19 24.29 4.34 0.40
CA ASP A 19 23.67 3.06 0.74
C ASP A 19 22.81 3.16 2.01
N ALA A 20 21.72 3.94 1.94
CA ALA A 20 20.61 3.73 2.87
C ALA A 20 19.92 2.41 2.49
N HIS A 21 20.42 1.30 3.04
CA HIS A 21 19.99 -0.07 2.79
C HIS A 21 18.45 -0.23 2.77
N PRO A 22 17.82 -0.60 1.63
CA PRO A 22 16.41 -1.00 1.59
C PRO A 22 16.11 -2.22 2.48
N ASP A 23 17.15 -2.98 2.85
CA ASP A 23 17.06 -4.12 3.75
C ASP A 23 16.73 -3.73 5.18
N ALA A 24 17.15 -2.55 5.65
CA ALA A 24 16.83 -2.11 7.01
C ALA A 24 15.33 -1.79 7.17
N ALA A 25 14.70 -1.23 6.15
CA ALA A 25 13.26 -1.01 6.11
C ALA A 25 12.49 -2.34 6.02
N ARG A 26 12.92 -3.25 5.13
CA ARG A 26 12.35 -4.61 5.02
C ARG A 26 12.50 -5.43 6.30
N GLN A 27 13.64 -5.34 6.98
CA GLN A 27 13.93 -6.05 8.23
C GLN A 27 13.15 -5.47 9.41
N ARG A 28 13.02 -4.12 9.49
CA ARG A 28 12.12 -3.46 10.46
C ARG A 28 10.66 -3.84 10.25
N LEU A 29 10.22 -3.92 9.00
CA LEU A 29 8.88 -4.42 8.65
C LEU A 29 8.70 -5.90 9.02
N GLY A 30 9.75 -6.71 8.94
CA GLY A 30 9.74 -8.10 9.41
C GLY A 30 9.60 -8.23 10.93
N ILE A 31 10.32 -7.39 11.69
CA ILE A 31 10.25 -7.37 13.16
C ILE A 31 8.86 -6.91 13.63
N VAL A 32 8.32 -5.84 13.04
CA VAL A 32 6.96 -5.37 13.37
C VAL A 32 5.93 -6.46 13.06
N ARG A 33 6.01 -7.09 11.88
CA ARG A 33 5.14 -8.23 11.50
C ARG A 33 5.25 -9.40 12.49
N LEU A 34 6.46 -9.69 13.00
CA LEU A 34 6.66 -10.74 14.00
C LEU A 34 5.99 -10.38 15.33
N PHE A 35 6.22 -9.17 15.84
CA PHE A 35 5.56 -8.70 17.07
C PHE A 35 4.05 -8.72 16.93
N ASP A 36 3.50 -8.21 15.83
CA ASP A 36 2.08 -8.24 15.56
C ASP A 36 1.51 -9.65 15.58
N ARG A 37 2.22 -10.61 14.98
CA ARG A 37 1.83 -12.02 14.98
C ARG A 37 1.85 -12.62 16.39
N VAL A 38 2.88 -12.32 17.18
CA VAL A 38 2.99 -12.76 18.58
C VAL A 38 1.86 -12.18 19.43
N PHE A 39 1.62 -10.87 19.35
CA PHE A 39 0.54 -10.21 20.09
C PHE A 39 -0.83 -10.71 19.67
N PHE A 40 -1.04 -10.98 18.38
CA PHE A 40 -2.28 -11.55 17.88
C PHE A 40 -2.53 -12.96 18.43
N VAL A 41 -1.51 -13.83 18.41
CA VAL A 41 -1.60 -15.19 18.98
C VAL A 41 -1.85 -15.13 20.48
N PHE A 42 -1.08 -14.31 21.20
CA PHE A 42 -1.25 -14.12 22.64
C PHE A 42 -2.66 -13.62 22.98
N GLY A 43 -3.14 -12.59 22.27
CA GLY A 43 -4.49 -12.07 22.46
C GLY A 43 -5.56 -13.13 22.20
N THR A 44 -5.41 -13.93 21.13
CA THR A 44 -6.32 -15.02 20.80
C THR A 44 -6.39 -16.05 21.93
N VAL A 45 -5.24 -16.48 22.45
CA VAL A 45 -5.16 -17.43 23.58
C VAL A 45 -5.76 -16.82 24.84
N ALA A 46 -5.42 -15.57 25.17
CA ALA A 46 -5.92 -14.89 26.37
C ALA A 46 -7.45 -14.70 26.34
N THR A 47 -8.02 -14.37 25.18
CA THR A 47 -9.47 -14.27 25.01
C THR A 47 -10.15 -15.63 25.04
N GLY A 48 -9.54 -16.67 24.47
CA GLY A 48 -10.02 -18.04 24.61
C GLY A 48 -10.06 -18.49 26.07
N TRP A 49 -8.99 -18.20 26.82
CA TRP A 49 -8.89 -18.47 28.25
C TRP A 49 -9.93 -17.70 29.07
N LEU A 50 -10.14 -16.41 28.78
CA LEU A 50 -11.19 -15.61 29.40
C LEU A 50 -12.58 -16.21 29.14
N GLY A 51 -12.86 -16.61 27.89
CA GLY A 51 -14.11 -17.30 27.54
C GLY A 51 -14.31 -18.60 28.31
N TYR A 52 -13.25 -19.41 28.45
CA TYR A 52 -13.25 -20.63 29.25
C TYR A 52 -13.59 -20.35 30.73
N LEU A 53 -12.89 -19.40 31.37
CA LEU A 53 -13.14 -19.02 32.75
C LEU A 53 -14.58 -18.52 32.96
N LEU A 54 -15.08 -17.67 32.05
CA LEU A 54 -16.44 -17.15 32.11
C LEU A 54 -17.47 -18.28 32.04
N VAL A 55 -17.28 -19.26 31.15
CA VAL A 55 -18.14 -20.44 31.05
C VAL A 55 -18.11 -21.26 32.33
N THR A 56 -16.93 -21.62 32.82
CA THR A 56 -16.80 -22.49 34.00
C THR A 56 -17.35 -21.84 35.27
N GLU A 57 -17.16 -20.53 35.46
CA GLU A 57 -17.70 -19.79 36.62
C GLU A 57 -19.21 -19.50 36.50
N SER A 58 -19.75 -19.40 35.27
CA SER A 58 -21.18 -19.17 35.06
C SER A 58 -22.02 -20.38 35.50
N PHE A 59 -21.52 -21.59 35.29
CA PHE A 59 -22.27 -22.83 35.61
C PHE A 59 -22.16 -23.26 37.08
N THR A 60 -21.23 -22.71 37.86
CA THR A 60 -21.03 -23.11 39.27
C THR A 60 -21.83 -22.29 40.29
N ARG A 61 -22.38 -21.13 39.91
CA ARG A 61 -22.96 -20.13 40.84
C ARG A 61 -24.47 -19.87 40.72
N GLY A 62 -25.20 -20.69 39.96
CA GLY A 62 -26.68 -20.67 39.90
C GLY A 62 -27.30 -19.53 39.04
N TRP A 63 -28.65 -19.48 38.98
CA TRP A 63 -29.42 -18.60 38.09
C TRP A 63 -29.25 -17.07 38.31
N GLN A 64 -28.61 -16.63 39.40
CA GLN A 64 -28.34 -15.20 39.65
C GLN A 64 -27.30 -14.60 38.68
N ASN A 65 -26.60 -15.45 37.93
CA ASN A 65 -25.49 -15.06 37.06
C ASN A 65 -25.83 -15.07 35.56
N LEU A 66 -27.11 -14.98 35.18
CA LEU A 66 -27.54 -14.88 33.78
C LEU A 66 -26.86 -13.72 33.02
N TRP A 67 -26.44 -12.66 33.71
CA TRP A 67 -25.67 -11.56 33.12
C TRP A 67 -24.26 -11.97 32.68
N PHE A 68 -23.65 -12.99 33.27
CA PHE A 68 -22.37 -13.53 32.78
C PHE A 68 -22.50 -14.22 31.43
N ILE A 69 -23.68 -14.78 31.11
CA ILE A 69 -23.96 -15.32 29.77
C ILE A 69 -23.89 -14.20 28.73
N LEU A 70 -24.40 -13.01 29.06
CA LEU A 70 -24.29 -11.83 28.20
C LEU A 70 -22.82 -11.41 28.01
N ILE A 71 -22.03 -11.37 29.08
CA ILE A 71 -20.60 -11.02 28.99
C ILE A 71 -19.83 -12.07 28.20
N PHE A 72 -20.07 -13.35 28.45
CA PHE A 72 -19.48 -14.46 27.70
C PHE A 72 -19.83 -14.34 26.22
N TRP A 73 -21.10 -14.08 25.90
CA TRP A 73 -21.54 -13.85 24.53
C TRP A 73 -20.80 -12.67 23.88
N VAL A 74 -20.63 -11.54 24.59
CA VAL A 74 -19.87 -10.40 24.08
C VAL A 74 -18.40 -10.77 23.82
N VAL A 75 -17.73 -11.44 24.76
CA VAL A 75 -16.34 -11.87 24.60
C VAL A 75 -16.19 -12.87 23.45
N LEU A 76 -17.08 -13.85 23.36
CA LEU A 76 -17.06 -14.86 22.30
C LEU A 76 -17.31 -14.21 20.94
N ALA A 77 -18.42 -13.48 20.79
CA ALA A 77 -18.88 -12.97 19.50
C ALA A 77 -18.03 -11.82 18.97
N TYR A 78 -17.47 -10.96 19.84
CA TYR A 78 -16.77 -9.74 19.42
C TYR A 78 -15.26 -9.77 19.63
N LEU A 79 -14.73 -10.71 20.42
CA LEU A 79 -13.27 -10.84 20.61
C LEU A 79 -12.72 -12.15 20.06
N LEU A 80 -13.30 -13.30 20.44
CA LEU A 80 -12.73 -14.60 20.09
C LEU A 80 -13.07 -15.02 18.66
N LEU A 81 -14.34 -14.99 18.30
CA LEU A 81 -14.85 -15.46 17.02
C LEU A 81 -14.25 -14.67 15.84
N PRO A 82 -14.11 -13.32 15.90
CA PRO A 82 -13.45 -12.57 14.84
C PRO A 82 -11.99 -12.99 14.65
N ARG A 83 -11.24 -13.26 15.73
CA ARG A 83 -9.84 -13.69 15.65
C ARG A 83 -9.69 -15.09 15.06
N ILE A 84 -10.53 -16.03 15.47
CA ILE A 84 -10.57 -17.37 14.89
C ILE A 84 -10.92 -17.28 13.40
N HIS A 85 -11.91 -16.46 13.05
CA HIS A 85 -12.28 -16.23 11.65
C HIS A 85 -11.08 -15.72 10.86
N THR A 86 -10.36 -14.68 11.31
CA THR A 86 -9.15 -14.18 10.65
C THR A 86 -8.08 -15.27 10.44
N LEU A 87 -7.83 -16.12 11.43
CA LEU A 87 -6.89 -17.25 11.29
C LEU A 87 -7.32 -18.23 10.21
N LEU A 88 -8.62 -18.56 10.18
CA LEU A 88 -9.19 -19.44 9.16
C LEU A 88 -9.12 -18.79 7.78
N THR A 89 -9.40 -17.49 7.65
CA THR A 89 -9.36 -16.79 6.36
C THR A 89 -7.97 -16.82 5.74
N VAL A 90 -6.90 -16.74 6.54
CA VAL A 90 -5.51 -16.89 6.04
C VAL A 90 -5.27 -18.28 5.43
N ILE A 91 -5.92 -19.32 5.96
CA ILE A 91 -5.80 -20.69 5.46
C ILE A 91 -6.66 -20.88 4.20
N TYR A 92 -7.88 -20.35 4.19
CA TYR A 92 -8.86 -20.57 3.11
C TYR A 92 -8.74 -19.60 1.93
N VAL A 93 -8.18 -18.41 2.12
CA VAL A 93 -8.03 -17.38 1.09
C VAL A 93 -6.55 -17.01 0.97
N PRO A 94 -5.76 -17.79 0.20
CA PRO A 94 -4.37 -17.46 -0.11
C PRO A 94 -4.26 -16.06 -0.74
N ASP A 95 -3.06 -15.49 -0.70
CA ASP A 95 -2.73 -14.21 -1.32
C ASP A 95 -2.64 -14.31 -2.85
N TYR A 96 -3.73 -14.77 -3.48
CA TYR A 96 -3.91 -14.70 -4.92
C TYR A 96 -4.01 -13.25 -5.35
N PHE A 97 -3.28 -12.93 -6.43
CA PHE A 97 -3.46 -11.68 -7.14
C PHE A 97 -4.81 -11.70 -7.86
N ILE A 98 -5.67 -10.75 -7.51
CA ILE A 98 -7.03 -10.60 -8.06
C ILE A 98 -7.24 -9.23 -8.72
N GLY A 99 -6.16 -8.56 -9.14
CA GLY A 99 -6.23 -7.23 -9.74
C GLY A 99 -6.59 -6.10 -8.77
N ARG A 100 -6.54 -6.35 -7.45
CA ARG A 100 -6.75 -5.32 -6.42
C ARG A 100 -5.68 -5.41 -5.34
N ALA A 101 -5.21 -4.25 -4.89
CA ALA A 101 -4.41 -4.16 -3.69
C ALA A 101 -5.26 -4.44 -2.45
N ARG A 102 -4.63 -4.74 -1.31
CA ARG A 102 -5.33 -5.02 -0.04
C ARG A 102 -4.86 -4.10 1.07
N THR A 103 -5.73 -3.80 2.02
CA THR A 103 -5.31 -3.18 3.29
C THR A 103 -4.63 -4.23 4.18
N ARG A 104 -4.05 -3.77 5.28
CA ARG A 104 -3.45 -4.65 6.30
C ARG A 104 -4.45 -5.65 6.90
N GLU A 105 -5.72 -5.28 6.97
CA GLU A 105 -6.84 -6.10 7.46
C GLU A 105 -7.39 -7.05 6.39
N GLY A 106 -6.83 -7.01 5.17
CA GLY A 106 -7.27 -7.84 4.04
C GLY A 106 -8.47 -7.30 3.26
N LEU A 107 -8.91 -6.07 3.54
CA LEU A 107 -9.96 -5.41 2.76
C LEU A 107 -9.45 -5.06 1.37
N LEU A 108 -10.33 -5.12 0.37
CA LEU A 108 -9.97 -4.76 -1.01
C LEU A 108 -9.73 -3.24 -1.11
N GLY A 109 -8.49 -2.87 -1.40
CA GLY A 109 -8.04 -1.50 -1.65
C GLY A 109 -8.17 -1.13 -3.12
N ASP A 110 -7.30 -0.25 -3.61
CA ASP A 110 -7.41 0.32 -4.95
C ASP A 110 -7.25 -0.74 -6.06
N PRO A 111 -7.89 -0.53 -7.24
CA PRO A 111 -7.68 -1.37 -8.41
C PRO A 111 -6.23 -1.28 -8.88
N VAL A 112 -5.66 -2.43 -9.26
CA VAL A 112 -4.44 -2.44 -10.08
C VAL A 112 -4.88 -2.17 -11.50
N ASN A 113 -4.63 -0.95 -11.96
CA ASN A 113 -5.12 -0.43 -13.24
C ASN A 113 -4.00 -0.12 -14.23
N LEU A 114 -2.73 -0.37 -13.87
CA LEU A 114 -1.58 -0.20 -14.74
C LEU A 114 -0.56 -1.33 -14.54
N SER A 115 0.18 -1.64 -15.62
CA SER A 115 1.37 -2.48 -15.53
C SER A 115 2.52 -1.87 -16.32
N LEU A 116 3.76 -2.12 -15.89
CA LEU A 116 4.94 -1.61 -16.57
C LEU A 116 5.97 -2.71 -16.77
N PHE A 117 6.60 -2.68 -17.93
CA PHE A 117 7.65 -3.63 -18.29
C PHE A 117 8.94 -2.89 -18.55
N GLY A 118 9.89 -3.00 -17.61
CA GLY A 118 11.13 -2.24 -17.58
C GLY A 118 11.76 -2.28 -16.18
N SER A 119 13.02 -1.89 -16.09
CA SER A 119 13.75 -1.82 -14.82
C SER A 119 13.19 -0.73 -13.90
N GLU A 120 13.59 -0.77 -12.62
CA GLU A 120 13.20 0.24 -11.63
C GLU A 120 13.64 1.65 -12.08
N GLU A 121 14.86 1.75 -12.61
CA GLU A 121 15.46 2.98 -13.12
C GLU A 121 14.68 3.52 -14.31
N GLN A 122 14.20 2.65 -15.20
CA GLN A 122 13.36 3.05 -16.34
C GLN A 122 12.00 3.57 -15.88
N VAL A 123 11.40 2.98 -14.84
CA VAL A 123 10.15 3.48 -14.25
C VAL A 123 10.39 4.87 -13.64
N HIS A 124 11.46 5.04 -12.87
CA HIS A 124 11.80 6.32 -12.27
C HIS A 124 12.02 7.41 -13.34
N ALA A 125 12.86 7.13 -14.34
CA ALA A 125 13.13 8.05 -15.44
C ALA A 125 11.85 8.44 -16.19
N ALA A 126 10.98 7.46 -16.49
CA ALA A 126 9.73 7.71 -17.21
C ALA A 126 8.77 8.62 -16.42
N MET A 127 8.63 8.38 -15.12
CA MET A 127 7.75 9.16 -14.24
C MET A 127 8.28 10.59 -14.02
N GLU A 128 9.59 10.73 -13.79
CA GLU A 128 10.23 12.04 -13.63
C GLU A 128 10.13 12.88 -14.91
N ALA A 129 10.39 12.28 -16.08
CA ALA A 129 10.22 12.95 -17.37
C ALA A 129 8.77 13.40 -17.60
N ALA A 130 7.80 12.64 -17.09
CA ALA A 130 6.37 12.95 -17.14
C ALA A 130 5.92 13.99 -16.10
N GLY A 131 6.85 14.59 -15.34
CA GLY A 131 6.54 15.64 -14.36
C GLY A 131 5.85 15.12 -13.09
N TRP A 132 6.04 13.84 -12.77
CA TRP A 132 5.60 13.27 -11.51
C TRP A 132 6.69 13.37 -10.46
N ASN A 133 6.29 13.75 -9.24
CA ASN A 133 7.21 13.87 -8.11
C ASN A 133 7.12 12.61 -7.25
N ARG A 134 8.27 12.05 -6.87
CA ARG A 134 8.31 10.92 -5.92
C ARG A 134 7.77 11.42 -4.57
N ALA A 135 6.75 10.75 -4.04
CA ALA A 135 6.23 11.07 -2.72
C ALA A 135 7.21 10.55 -1.65
N ASP A 136 7.48 11.37 -0.63
CA ASP A 136 8.35 10.96 0.48
C ASP A 136 7.76 9.74 1.20
N GLU A 137 8.55 8.66 1.26
CA GLU A 137 8.21 7.49 2.07
C GLU A 137 8.15 7.87 3.56
N VAL A 138 7.32 7.17 4.33
CA VAL A 138 7.18 7.39 5.77
C VAL A 138 8.48 7.03 6.50
N SER A 139 9.43 7.97 6.55
CA SER A 139 10.61 7.91 7.41
C SER A 139 10.21 7.86 8.89
N LEU A 140 11.07 7.32 9.77
CA LEU A 140 10.82 7.29 11.22
C LEU A 140 10.57 8.70 11.81
N THR A 141 11.18 9.72 11.20
CA THR A 141 10.97 11.13 11.53
C THR A 141 9.58 11.62 11.12
N SER A 142 9.06 11.22 9.96
CA SER A 142 7.66 11.52 9.60
C SER A 142 6.67 10.68 10.42
N ALA A 143 6.94 9.41 10.71
CA ALA A 143 6.13 8.58 11.62
C ALA A 143 6.01 9.20 13.03
N TRP A 144 7.12 9.64 13.62
CA TRP A 144 7.12 10.33 14.93
C TRP A 144 6.38 11.66 14.87
N ARG A 145 6.53 12.41 13.76
CA ARG A 145 5.80 13.66 13.53
C ARG A 145 4.29 13.43 13.35
N ILE A 146 3.89 12.32 12.74
CA ILE A 146 2.48 11.90 12.61
C ILE A 146 1.89 11.59 13.99
N VAL A 147 2.58 10.79 14.80
CA VAL A 147 2.16 10.50 16.18
C VAL A 147 2.03 11.79 17.00
N MET A 148 3.03 12.68 16.92
CA MET A 148 3.02 13.95 17.67
C MET A 148 1.94 14.92 17.16
N SER A 149 1.69 14.99 15.85
CA SER A 149 0.66 15.84 15.27
C SER A 149 -0.77 15.35 15.57
N THR A 150 -0.95 14.02 15.67
CA THR A 150 -2.21 13.39 16.11
C THR A 150 -2.53 13.76 17.56
N ILE A 151 -1.50 13.86 18.39
CA ILE A 151 -1.62 14.34 19.78
C ILE A 151 -1.86 15.87 19.83
N MET A 152 -1.28 16.64 18.91
CA MET A 152 -1.34 18.12 18.92
C MET A 152 -2.47 18.77 18.08
N ARG A 153 -3.39 18.00 17.46
CA ARG A 153 -4.57 18.51 16.71
C ARG A 153 -4.27 19.64 15.69
N ARG A 154 -3.14 19.58 14.98
CA ARG A 154 -2.86 20.52 13.87
C ARG A 154 -3.10 19.85 12.52
N SER A 155 -3.75 20.60 11.61
CA SER A 155 -4.04 20.22 10.22
C SER A 155 -2.76 19.82 9.50
N TYR A 156 -2.75 18.63 8.91
CA TYR A 156 -1.59 18.00 8.27
C TYR A 156 -1.80 18.05 6.75
N SER A 157 -0.94 18.77 6.01
CA SER A 157 -1.01 18.89 4.55
C SER A 157 -0.36 17.72 3.80
N ASP A 158 0.48 16.93 4.47
CA ASP A 158 1.26 15.84 3.87
C ASP A 158 0.92 14.46 4.46
N ALA A 159 -0.37 14.18 4.69
CA ALA A 159 -0.77 12.90 5.30
C ALA A 159 -0.27 11.72 4.42
N PRO A 160 0.55 10.81 4.95
CA PRO A 160 1.05 9.68 4.17
C PRO A 160 -0.10 8.77 3.83
N VAL A 161 -0.10 8.25 2.62
CA VAL A 161 -1.20 7.40 2.19
C VAL A 161 -1.15 6.07 2.93
N SER A 162 -2.32 5.56 3.31
CA SER A 162 -2.44 4.27 3.97
C SER A 162 -1.73 3.18 3.13
N PRO A 163 -0.90 2.32 3.76
CA PRO A 163 -0.15 1.32 3.03
C PRO A 163 -1.13 0.32 2.38
N LEU A 164 -0.89 0.04 1.10
CA LEU A 164 -1.61 -0.96 0.35
C LEU A 164 -0.65 -2.08 -0.01
N TYR A 165 -1.18 -3.30 0.03
CA TYR A 165 -0.41 -4.52 -0.09
C TYR A 165 -0.72 -5.21 -1.41
N LEU A 166 0.33 -5.61 -2.11
CA LEU A 166 0.28 -6.50 -3.27
C LEU A 166 1.37 -7.55 -3.12
N PHE A 167 1.05 -8.81 -3.39
CA PHE A 167 1.97 -9.95 -3.18
C PHE A 167 2.54 -10.03 -1.75
N GLY A 168 1.78 -9.56 -0.75
CA GLY A 168 2.23 -9.51 0.65
C GLY A 168 3.26 -8.41 0.96
N ASN A 169 3.58 -7.54 -0.01
CA ASN A 169 4.51 -6.43 0.12
C ASN A 169 3.76 -5.08 0.10
N ILE A 170 4.26 -4.13 0.88
CA ILE A 170 3.87 -2.72 0.78
C ILE A 170 4.40 -2.19 -0.56
N GLN A 171 3.77 -1.14 -1.10
CA GLN A 171 4.26 -0.48 -2.32
C GLN A 171 5.75 -0.12 -2.22
N ASP A 172 6.50 -0.35 -3.29
CA ASP A 172 7.94 -0.08 -3.36
C ASP A 172 8.20 1.43 -3.49
N PHE A 173 7.36 2.14 -4.24
CA PHE A 173 7.40 3.60 -4.34
C PHE A 173 6.05 4.19 -4.74
N THR A 174 5.91 5.50 -4.55
CA THR A 174 4.70 6.26 -4.88
C THR A 174 5.09 7.56 -5.57
N TYR A 175 4.33 7.93 -6.59
CA TYR A 175 4.47 9.19 -7.29
C TYR A 175 3.20 10.02 -7.15
N GLN A 176 3.36 11.34 -7.14
CA GLN A 176 2.27 12.30 -7.04
C GLN A 176 2.47 13.47 -8.02
N GLN A 177 1.36 14.02 -8.50
CA GLN A 177 1.34 15.22 -9.32
C GLN A 177 0.22 16.15 -8.81
N GLU A 178 0.60 17.36 -8.39
CA GLU A 178 -0.31 18.35 -7.82
C GLU A 178 -1.13 19.04 -8.92
N VAL A 179 -2.43 19.25 -8.66
CA VAL A 179 -3.31 19.96 -9.58
C VAL A 179 -3.35 21.45 -9.23
N ALA A 180 -2.77 22.29 -10.09
CA ALA A 180 -2.96 23.74 -10.12
C ALA A 180 -2.76 24.46 -8.76
N GLY A 181 -1.84 23.99 -7.91
CA GLY A 181 -1.55 24.59 -6.60
C GLY A 181 -2.59 24.29 -5.51
N ASN A 182 -3.45 23.30 -5.73
CA ASN A 182 -4.42 22.83 -4.75
C ASN A 182 -3.95 21.51 -4.11
N PRO A 183 -3.42 21.54 -2.87
CA PRO A 183 -2.94 20.33 -2.20
C PRO A 183 -4.06 19.32 -1.86
N ALA A 184 -5.33 19.74 -1.89
CA ALA A 184 -6.46 18.84 -1.69
C ALA A 184 -6.78 17.98 -2.92
N GLN A 185 -6.19 18.30 -4.07
CA GLN A 185 -6.39 17.63 -5.35
C GLN A 185 -5.06 17.16 -5.93
N ARG A 186 -4.87 15.85 -5.97
CA ARG A 186 -3.61 15.25 -6.40
C ARG A 186 -3.84 13.96 -7.15
N HIS A 187 -3.13 13.83 -8.26
CA HIS A 187 -2.93 12.57 -8.96
C HIS A 187 -1.90 11.77 -8.16
N HIS A 188 -2.13 10.48 -7.99
CA HIS A 188 -1.15 9.63 -7.32
C HIS A 188 -1.17 8.21 -7.84
N VAL A 189 0.00 7.58 -7.84
CA VAL A 189 0.17 6.21 -8.30
C VAL A 189 1.16 5.47 -7.42
N ARG A 190 0.77 4.27 -7.00
CA ARG A 190 1.61 3.34 -6.22
C ARG A 190 2.13 2.24 -7.13
N PHE A 191 3.35 1.80 -6.88
CA PHE A 191 4.00 0.73 -7.65
C PHE A 191 4.44 -0.41 -6.74
N TRP A 192 4.26 -1.63 -7.24
CA TRP A 192 4.75 -2.86 -6.63
C TRP A 192 5.54 -3.65 -7.65
N LYS A 193 6.69 -4.16 -7.23
CA LYS A 193 7.49 -5.09 -8.03
C LYS A 193 6.74 -6.42 -8.14
N ALA A 194 6.52 -6.87 -9.37
CA ALA A 194 5.95 -8.17 -9.63
C ALA A 194 6.98 -9.27 -9.27
N PRO A 195 6.53 -10.46 -8.81
CA PRO A 195 7.41 -11.60 -8.63
C PRO A 195 8.19 -11.93 -9.91
N GLU A 196 9.37 -12.52 -9.79
CA GLU A 196 10.17 -12.89 -10.95
C GLU A 196 9.40 -13.88 -11.85
N GLY A 197 9.39 -13.60 -13.16
CA GLY A 197 8.66 -14.40 -14.14
C GLY A 197 7.13 -14.27 -14.07
N TRP A 198 6.61 -13.26 -13.37
CA TRP A 198 5.16 -13.05 -13.27
C TRP A 198 4.52 -12.78 -14.63
N LEU A 199 3.40 -13.47 -14.89
CA LEU A 199 2.62 -13.36 -16.11
C LEU A 199 1.21 -12.88 -15.79
N LEU A 200 0.75 -11.88 -16.56
CA LEU A 200 -0.63 -11.42 -16.59
C LEU A 200 -1.48 -12.33 -17.49
N PRO A 201 -2.83 -12.24 -17.42
CA PRO A 201 -3.73 -12.93 -18.32
C PRO A 201 -3.27 -12.81 -19.79
N GLY A 202 -3.32 -13.93 -20.52
CA GLY A 202 -2.76 -14.01 -21.87
C GLY A 202 -1.26 -14.30 -21.94
N GLY A 203 -0.59 -14.54 -20.80
CA GLY A 203 0.85 -14.87 -20.76
C GLY A 203 1.75 -13.65 -20.95
N ILE A 204 1.24 -12.46 -20.63
CA ILE A 204 1.93 -11.19 -20.87
C ILE A 204 2.89 -10.93 -19.70
N PRO A 205 4.20 -10.83 -19.95
CA PRO A 205 5.17 -10.57 -18.89
C PRO A 205 5.01 -9.15 -18.35
N THR A 206 5.21 -8.98 -17.04
CA THR A 206 5.27 -7.65 -16.43
C THR A 206 6.31 -7.64 -15.31
N GLN A 207 6.90 -6.48 -15.04
CA GLN A 207 7.86 -6.29 -13.95
C GLN A 207 7.29 -5.44 -12.82
N TRP A 208 6.32 -4.58 -13.13
CA TRP A 208 5.67 -3.70 -12.17
C TRP A 208 4.16 -3.73 -12.35
N LEU A 209 3.47 -3.62 -11.23
CA LEU A 209 2.03 -3.38 -11.17
C LEU A 209 1.79 -2.08 -10.43
N ALA A 210 0.78 -1.35 -10.86
CA ALA A 210 0.49 -0.04 -10.32
C ALA A 210 -1.00 0.20 -10.14
N ALA A 211 -1.30 1.03 -9.14
CA ALA A 211 -2.64 1.51 -8.81
C ALA A 211 -2.60 3.04 -8.80
N GLY A 212 -3.16 3.63 -9.86
CA GLY A 212 -3.36 5.07 -10.00
C GLY A 212 -4.73 5.48 -9.50
N THR A 213 -4.79 6.47 -8.61
CA THR A 213 -6.05 7.06 -8.15
C THR A 213 -5.94 8.59 -8.03
N TYR A 214 -7.06 9.28 -8.28
CA TYR A 214 -7.15 10.72 -8.17
C TYR A 214 -7.82 11.11 -6.85
N ASP A 215 -7.13 11.89 -6.02
CA ASP A 215 -7.73 12.46 -4.82
C ASP A 215 -8.50 13.73 -5.22
N ARG A 216 -9.84 13.71 -5.15
CA ARG A 216 -10.69 14.85 -5.56
C ARG A 216 -10.90 15.89 -4.45
N SER A 217 -10.80 15.49 -3.19
CA SER A 217 -11.03 16.35 -2.03
C SER A 217 -10.51 15.72 -0.73
N VAL A 218 -10.41 16.50 0.34
CA VAL A 218 -10.22 15.99 1.70
C VAL A 218 -11.59 15.89 2.39
N GLY A 219 -11.87 14.77 3.04
CA GLY A 219 -13.14 14.51 3.72
C GLY A 219 -12.99 13.55 4.90
N LEU A 220 -14.10 13.21 5.56
CA LEU A 220 -14.11 12.19 6.61
C LEU A 220 -14.38 10.81 5.99
N SER A 221 -13.61 9.79 6.39
CA SER A 221 -13.95 8.40 6.10
C SER A 221 -15.16 8.02 6.95
N LEU A 222 -16.21 7.49 6.31
CA LEU A 222 -17.39 7.00 7.04
C LEU A 222 -17.10 5.74 7.87
N PHE A 223 -16.02 5.02 7.53
CA PHE A 223 -15.63 3.78 8.22
C PHE A 223 -14.77 4.06 9.45
N THR A 224 -13.83 5.00 9.37
CA THR A 224 -12.89 5.27 10.47
C THR A 224 -13.16 6.59 11.20
N LEU A 225 -14.04 7.45 10.68
CA LEU A 225 -14.26 8.83 11.12
C LEU A 225 -12.98 9.70 11.11
N GLN A 226 -11.92 9.25 10.42
CA GLN A 226 -10.68 9.99 10.24
C GLN A 226 -10.76 10.90 9.02
N VAL A 227 -10.01 12.01 9.05
CA VAL A 227 -9.82 12.86 7.87
C VAL A 227 -8.95 12.10 6.87
N THR A 228 -9.49 11.82 5.68
CA THR A 228 -8.83 11.12 4.58
C THR A 228 -9.05 11.89 3.29
N HIS A 229 -8.17 11.69 2.32
CA HIS A 229 -8.48 12.07 0.95
C HIS A 229 -9.61 11.19 0.42
N LYS A 230 -10.47 11.79 -0.39
CA LYS A 230 -11.55 11.14 -1.12
C LYS A 230 -11.06 10.88 -2.52
N ILE A 231 -11.02 9.61 -2.87
CA ILE A 231 -10.67 9.18 -4.23
C ILE A 231 -11.87 9.42 -5.15
N ASP A 232 -11.57 9.84 -6.39
CA ASP A 232 -12.56 9.91 -7.45
C ASP A 232 -13.00 8.51 -7.86
N ALA A 233 -14.30 8.37 -8.14
CA ALA A 233 -14.86 7.08 -8.45
C ALA A 233 -14.34 6.53 -9.77
N ASP A 234 -14.08 7.38 -10.76
CA ASP A 234 -13.63 6.95 -12.07
C ASP A 234 -12.11 6.73 -12.08
N THR A 235 -11.70 5.50 -11.79
CA THR A 235 -10.28 5.14 -11.74
C THR A 235 -9.65 4.98 -13.12
N ASP A 236 -10.47 4.90 -14.18
CA ASP A 236 -9.99 4.78 -15.55
C ASP A 236 -9.54 6.14 -16.09
N VAL A 237 -10.22 7.23 -15.68
CA VAL A 237 -9.78 8.60 -16.00
C VAL A 237 -8.36 8.87 -15.46
N GLU A 238 -8.08 8.45 -14.22
CA GLU A 238 -6.74 8.60 -13.65
C GLU A 238 -5.71 7.71 -14.33
N ARG A 239 -6.07 6.45 -14.60
CA ARG A 239 -5.23 5.51 -15.35
C ARG A 239 -4.82 6.12 -16.69
N ASP A 240 -5.78 6.67 -17.43
CA ASP A 240 -5.57 7.23 -18.75
C ASP A 240 -4.75 8.54 -18.67
N HIS A 241 -4.92 9.34 -17.61
CA HIS A 241 -4.05 10.48 -17.30
C HIS A 241 -2.59 10.04 -17.11
N ILE A 242 -2.33 9.02 -16.31
CA ILE A 242 -0.98 8.47 -16.11
C ILE A 242 -0.40 7.97 -17.44
N VAL A 243 -1.15 7.17 -18.20
CA VAL A 243 -0.69 6.68 -19.53
C VAL A 243 -0.36 7.83 -20.46
N SER A 244 -1.21 8.85 -20.53
CA SER A 244 -1.03 10.00 -21.41
C SER A 244 0.20 10.86 -21.03
N THR A 245 0.41 11.11 -19.75
CA THR A 245 1.56 11.89 -19.27
C THR A 245 2.87 11.15 -19.47
N VAL A 246 2.91 9.84 -19.18
CA VAL A 246 4.09 9.01 -19.39
C VAL A 246 4.43 8.87 -20.87
N THR A 247 3.46 8.55 -21.73
CA THR A 247 3.73 8.41 -23.17
C THR A 247 4.04 9.73 -23.85
N GLY A 248 3.43 10.84 -23.41
CA GLY A 248 3.72 12.17 -23.92
C GLY A 248 5.15 12.64 -23.65
N ALA A 249 5.70 12.27 -22.49
CA ALA A 249 7.07 12.59 -22.10
C ALA A 249 8.11 11.57 -22.61
N ASN A 250 7.68 10.34 -22.92
CA ASN A 250 8.55 9.23 -23.30
C ASN A 250 8.15 8.64 -24.65
N PRO A 251 8.57 9.23 -25.80
CA PRO A 251 8.16 8.77 -27.13
C PRO A 251 8.57 7.33 -27.49
N ALA A 252 9.56 6.77 -26.77
CA ALA A 252 10.02 5.40 -26.94
C ALA A 252 9.15 4.37 -26.18
N ALA A 253 8.28 4.83 -25.26
CA ALA A 253 7.39 3.95 -24.51
C ALA A 253 6.27 3.43 -25.42
N ILE A 254 5.98 2.13 -25.32
CA ILE A 254 4.92 1.49 -26.11
C ILE A 254 3.80 1.05 -25.18
N VAL A 255 2.56 1.37 -25.52
CA VAL A 255 1.40 0.98 -24.72
C VAL A 255 0.62 -0.12 -25.41
N THR A 256 0.38 -1.20 -24.69
CA THR A 256 -0.51 -2.29 -25.11
C THR A 256 -1.61 -2.48 -24.07
N VAL A 257 -2.87 -2.50 -24.50
CA VAL A 257 -4.00 -2.69 -23.58
C VAL A 257 -4.35 -4.17 -23.46
N ILE A 258 -4.25 -4.70 -22.24
CA ILE A 258 -4.74 -6.04 -21.90
C ILE A 258 -6.24 -5.91 -21.62
N ARG A 259 -7.04 -6.22 -22.62
CA ARG A 259 -8.50 -6.11 -22.52
C ARG A 259 -9.09 -7.17 -21.60
N ASN A 260 -10.12 -6.80 -20.84
CA ASN A 260 -10.79 -7.67 -19.88
C ASN A 260 -9.79 -8.34 -18.92
N PHE A 261 -8.77 -7.60 -18.49
CA PHE A 261 -7.83 -8.06 -17.48
C PHE A 261 -8.57 -8.46 -16.19
N SER A 262 -9.58 -7.67 -15.84
CA SER A 262 -10.63 -8.03 -14.92
C SER A 262 -11.99 -7.76 -15.57
N THR A 263 -13.06 -8.26 -14.98
CA THR A 263 -14.41 -7.78 -15.33
C THR A 263 -14.54 -6.35 -14.83
N GLY A 264 -15.03 -5.42 -15.66
CA GLY A 264 -15.38 -4.08 -15.17
C GLY A 264 -16.37 -4.14 -13.99
N TYR A 265 -16.23 -3.23 -13.03
CA TYR A 265 -17.02 -3.25 -11.80
C TYR A 265 -17.26 -1.86 -11.20
N HIS A 266 -18.32 -1.79 -10.40
CA HIS A 266 -18.57 -0.70 -9.47
C HIS A 266 -18.48 -1.24 -8.04
N ALA A 267 -17.58 -0.69 -7.23
CA ALA A 267 -17.29 -1.19 -5.90
C ALA A 267 -16.98 -0.06 -4.92
N VAL A 268 -16.63 -0.45 -3.69
CA VAL A 268 -16.09 0.44 -2.66
C VAL A 268 -14.71 -0.08 -2.26
N ASN A 269 -13.73 0.81 -2.02
CA ASN A 269 -12.43 0.40 -1.46
C ASN A 269 -12.47 0.27 0.07
N GLY A 270 -11.40 -0.26 0.65
CA GLY A 270 -11.24 -0.38 2.10
C GLY A 270 -11.30 0.95 2.87
N GLY A 271 -11.12 2.10 2.21
CA GLY A 271 -11.29 3.43 2.78
C GLY A 271 -12.74 3.96 2.75
N GLY A 272 -13.61 3.31 1.97
CA GLY A 272 -15.02 3.66 1.82
C GLY A 272 -15.37 4.52 0.61
N ASP A 273 -14.44 4.70 -0.33
CA ASP A 273 -14.66 5.48 -1.54
C ASP A 273 -15.15 4.57 -2.67
N ALA A 274 -16.07 5.10 -3.47
CA ALA A 274 -16.59 4.40 -4.64
C ALA A 274 -15.50 4.24 -5.70
N ILE A 275 -15.56 3.15 -6.46
CA ILE A 275 -14.66 2.86 -7.59
C ILE A 275 -15.52 2.37 -8.75
N ALA A 276 -15.19 2.84 -9.95
CA ALA A 276 -15.65 2.41 -11.25
C ALA A 276 -14.42 2.12 -12.13
N THR A 277 -14.43 0.98 -12.81
CA THR A 277 -13.43 0.63 -13.83
C THR A 277 -14.03 -0.27 -14.91
N ASP A 278 -13.55 -0.13 -16.14
CA ASP A 278 -13.84 -0.95 -17.31
C ASP A 278 -13.19 -2.34 -17.23
N GLY A 279 -12.18 -2.50 -16.36
CA GLY A 279 -11.44 -3.74 -16.13
C GLY A 279 -10.28 -4.00 -17.12
N ASP A 280 -9.97 -3.06 -18.01
CA ASP A 280 -8.82 -3.12 -18.91
C ASP A 280 -7.53 -2.70 -18.18
N LEU A 281 -6.40 -3.30 -18.59
CA LEU A 281 -5.09 -3.02 -18.00
C LEU A 281 -4.08 -2.60 -19.08
N PRO A 282 -3.85 -1.29 -19.26
CA PRO A 282 -2.74 -0.78 -20.05
C PRO A 282 -1.40 -1.25 -19.47
N GLN A 283 -0.56 -1.79 -20.35
CA GLN A 283 0.83 -2.08 -20.10
C GLN A 283 1.70 -1.05 -20.81
N ILE A 284 2.56 -0.37 -20.05
CA ILE A 284 3.58 0.55 -20.58
C ILE A 284 4.92 -0.20 -20.66
N ASP A 285 5.38 -0.50 -21.88
CA ASP A 285 6.69 -1.07 -22.13
C ASP A 285 7.74 0.05 -22.17
N LEU A 286 8.62 0.02 -21.18
CA LEU A 286 9.66 1.01 -20.93
C LEU A 286 11.05 0.51 -21.34
N ARG A 287 11.18 -0.72 -21.87
CA ARG A 287 12.50 -1.33 -22.14
C ARG A 287 13.34 -0.57 -23.18
N GLN A 288 12.69 0.27 -23.99
CA GLN A 288 13.35 1.11 -25.00
C GLN A 288 13.86 2.44 -24.42
N LEU A 289 13.57 2.76 -23.16
CA LEU A 289 14.15 3.91 -22.48
C LEU A 289 15.60 3.62 -22.09
N THR A 290 16.50 4.53 -22.45
CA THR A 290 17.87 4.53 -21.94
C THR A 290 17.85 5.02 -20.49
N SER A 291 18.31 4.18 -19.56
CA SER A 291 18.50 4.53 -18.15
C SER A 291 19.58 5.58 -17.95
#